data_AF-A0A2V2RR92-F1
#
_entry.id   AF-A0A2V2RR92-F1
#
_cell.length_a   1.000
_cell.length_b   1.000
_cell.length_c   1.000
_cell.angle_alpha   90.00
_cell.angle_beta   90.00
_cell.angle_gamma   90.00
#
_symmetry.space_group_name_H-M   'P 1'
#
loop_
_entity.id
_entity.type
_entity.pdbx_description
1 polymer ?
#
loop_
_entity_poly.entity_id
_entity_poly.type
_entity_poly.pdbx_seq_one_letter_code
_entity_poly.pdbx_strand_id
1 'polypeptide(L)'
;MPLVCKSEGELQIVYGEIYAPSKPDAQGEYMTRPEIRKMAHEFLRSGRMNQIDLLHGNKCLDGACVVESFIADDADPRFIPGSWVVGVHVPDPDLWASIKKGEINGFSMEALVTRHDQEVEVEIPPVVTGLTSKQEGHEHKFYVTYDAKGQFKGGMTDVVQGHAHVIVAGTHTQEADGHTHRFSSVDHLQIV
;
A
#
# COMPACT_ATOMS: atom_id res chain seq x y z
N MET A 1 5.34 -32.57 23.65
CA MET A 1 5.89 -31.22 23.40
C MET A 1 5.00 -30.57 22.36
N PRO A 2 4.51 -29.32 22.50
CA PRO A 2 3.99 -28.68 21.31
C PRO A 2 5.20 -28.41 20.40
N LEU A 3 5.15 -28.86 19.15
CA LEU A 3 6.19 -28.63 18.15
C LEU A 3 6.33 -27.13 17.79
N VAL A 4 5.36 -26.31 18.25
CA VAL A 4 5.18 -24.87 17.99
C VAL A 4 4.51 -24.24 19.24
N CYS A 5 4.93 -23.05 19.65
CA CYS A 5 4.33 -22.28 20.76
C CYS A 5 3.76 -20.95 20.25
N LYS A 6 2.90 -20.31 21.04
CA LYS A 6 2.32 -18.99 20.73
C LYS A 6 3.35 -17.88 20.94
N SER A 7 3.30 -16.89 20.05
CA SER A 7 3.80 -15.55 20.36
C SER A 7 2.84 -14.88 21.35
N GLU A 8 3.38 -14.21 22.35
CA GLU A 8 2.62 -13.34 23.26
C GLU A 8 2.83 -11.88 22.84
N GLY A 9 1.76 -11.07 22.84
CA GLY A 9 1.81 -9.64 22.49
C GLY A 9 1.62 -9.32 21.00
N GLU A 10 1.73 -8.03 20.66
CA GLU A 10 1.73 -7.56 19.26
C GLU A 10 3.04 -7.96 18.59
N LEU A 11 2.96 -8.63 17.43
CA LEU A 11 4.13 -9.05 16.65
C LEU A 11 4.91 -7.87 16.03
N GLN A 12 4.33 -6.66 16.03
CA GLN A 12 4.86 -5.48 15.35
C GLN A 12 5.21 -5.72 13.87
N ILE A 13 4.38 -6.53 13.19
CA ILE A 13 4.50 -6.78 11.75
C ILE A 13 3.43 -5.97 11.04
N VAL A 14 3.87 -5.08 10.16
CA VAL A 14 3.00 -4.35 9.24
C VAL A 14 3.04 -5.01 7.88
N TYR A 15 1.86 -5.28 7.32
CA TYR A 15 1.72 -5.84 5.98
C TYR A 15 1.32 -4.77 4.99
N GLY A 16 1.83 -4.87 3.77
CA GLY A 16 1.39 -4.00 2.68
C GLY A 16 1.81 -4.51 1.32
N GLU A 17 1.05 -4.06 0.33
CA GLU A 17 1.34 -4.30 -1.08
C GLU A 17 2.51 -3.41 -1.49
N ILE A 18 3.57 -4.03 -2.01
CA ILE A 18 4.72 -3.34 -2.58
C ILE A 18 4.45 -3.00 -4.05
N TYR A 19 3.76 -3.89 -4.77
CA TYR A 19 3.42 -3.66 -6.17
C TYR A 19 2.24 -4.51 -6.62
N ALA A 20 1.24 -3.90 -7.28
CA ALA A 20 0.04 -4.56 -7.77
C ALA A 20 0.08 -4.80 -9.29
N PRO A 21 -0.37 -5.96 -9.79
CA PRO A 21 -0.31 -6.28 -11.22
C PRO A 21 -1.35 -5.53 -12.04
N SER A 22 -1.01 -5.24 -13.30
CA SER A 22 -1.95 -4.83 -14.35
C SER A 22 -2.74 -3.56 -14.03
N LYS A 23 -2.15 -2.66 -13.25
CA LYS A 23 -2.74 -1.37 -12.86
C LYS A 23 -1.64 -0.31 -12.84
N PRO A 24 -1.92 0.91 -13.32
CA PRO A 24 -0.98 2.02 -13.19
C PRO A 24 -0.69 2.35 -11.72
N ASP A 25 0.58 2.52 -11.38
CA ASP A 25 1.03 3.08 -10.11
C ASP A 25 1.02 4.62 -10.13
N ALA A 26 1.53 5.24 -9.07
CA ALA A 26 1.58 6.70 -8.94
C ALA A 26 2.46 7.38 -10.01
N GLN A 27 3.34 6.63 -10.68
CA GLN A 27 4.20 7.08 -11.76
C GLN A 27 3.62 6.76 -13.14
N GLY A 28 2.45 6.12 -13.21
CA GLY A 28 1.83 5.66 -14.45
C GLY A 28 2.48 4.40 -15.03
N GLU A 29 3.29 3.70 -14.23
CA GLU A 29 3.93 2.45 -14.62
C GLU A 29 3.08 1.26 -14.17
N TYR A 30 3.27 0.10 -14.80
CA TYR A 30 2.64 -1.13 -14.35
C TYR A 30 3.55 -2.32 -14.65
N MET A 31 3.28 -3.44 -13.98
CA MET A 31 3.95 -4.71 -14.25
C MET A 31 2.93 -5.85 -14.29
N THR A 32 3.34 -6.95 -14.93
CA THR A 32 2.55 -8.18 -14.97
C THR A 32 2.81 -9.01 -13.70
N ARG A 33 1.85 -9.85 -13.32
CA ARG A 33 2.01 -10.79 -12.19
C ARG A 33 3.30 -11.65 -12.29
N PRO A 34 3.70 -12.19 -13.45
CA PRO A 34 4.96 -12.89 -13.60
C PRO A 34 6.21 -12.05 -13.28
N GLU A 35 6.29 -10.81 -13.77
CA GLU A 35 7.44 -9.93 -13.51
C GLU A 35 7.48 -9.46 -12.05
N ILE A 36 6.32 -9.16 -11.45
CA ILE A 36 6.22 -8.83 -10.01
C ILE A 36 6.74 -9.99 -9.16
N ARG A 37 6.34 -11.23 -9.46
CA ARG A 37 6.83 -12.42 -8.75
C ARG A 37 8.34 -12.59 -8.89
N LYS A 38 8.89 -12.35 -10.09
CA LYS A 38 10.33 -12.41 -10.32
C LYS A 38 11.07 -11.36 -9.48
N MET A 39 10.54 -10.14 -9.42
CA MET A 39 11.08 -9.05 -8.60
C MET A 39 11.03 -9.39 -7.10
N ALA A 40 9.89 -9.88 -6.60
CA ALA A 40 9.72 -10.31 -5.21
C ALA A 40 10.74 -11.38 -4.79
N HIS A 41 10.93 -12.39 -5.65
CA HIS A 41 11.90 -13.46 -5.40
C HIS A 41 13.35 -12.96 -5.45
N GLU A 42 13.67 -12.06 -6.39
CA GLU A 42 15.02 -11.49 -6.49
C GLU A 42 15.35 -10.57 -5.32
N PHE A 43 14.38 -9.81 -4.82
CA PHE A 43 14.55 -8.99 -3.62
C PHE A 43 15.01 -9.85 -2.43
N LEU A 44 14.35 -10.99 -2.19
CA LEU A 44 14.75 -11.93 -1.14
C LEU A 44 16.10 -12.60 -1.43
N ARG A 45 16.31 -13.07 -2.67
CA ARG A 45 17.55 -13.75 -3.08
C ARG A 45 18.77 -12.85 -2.95
N SER A 46 18.60 -11.55 -3.19
CA SER A 46 19.66 -10.55 -3.06
C SER A 46 19.93 -10.11 -1.61
N GLY A 47 19.21 -10.63 -0.62
CA GLY A 47 19.46 -10.36 0.80
C GLY A 47 19.06 -8.96 1.25
N ARG A 48 18.17 -8.28 0.52
CA ARG A 48 17.80 -6.87 0.75
C ARG A 48 16.73 -6.65 1.81
N MET A 49 16.38 -7.67 2.59
CA MET A 49 15.27 -7.62 3.55
C MET A 49 15.41 -6.54 4.63
N ASN A 50 16.63 -6.05 4.90
CA ASN A 50 16.90 -4.97 5.84
C ASN A 50 17.09 -3.59 5.17
N GLN A 51 16.92 -3.48 3.85
CA GLN A 51 17.05 -2.24 3.10
C GLN A 51 15.75 -1.45 3.15
N ILE A 52 15.35 -1.05 4.36
CA ILE A 52 14.12 -0.30 4.62
C ILE A 52 14.53 1.05 5.20
N ASP A 53 14.09 2.14 4.59
CA ASP A 53 14.29 3.50 5.08
C ASP A 53 12.96 4.21 5.31
N LEU A 54 13.04 5.48 5.74
CA LEU A 54 11.88 6.35 5.80
C LEU A 54 12.01 7.43 4.73
N LEU A 55 10.92 7.64 3.99
CA LEU A 55 10.72 8.77 3.08
C LEU A 55 11.86 8.94 2.06
N HIS A 56 12.39 7.83 1.52
CA HIS A 56 13.51 7.83 0.57
C HIS A 56 14.77 8.54 1.11
N GLY A 57 14.98 8.48 2.44
CA GLY A 57 16.14 9.06 3.11
C GLY A 57 17.45 8.32 2.89
N ASN A 58 17.42 7.14 2.25
CA ASN A 58 18.56 6.27 1.97
C ASN A 58 19.40 5.90 3.19
N LYS A 59 18.76 5.91 4.37
CA LYS A 59 19.34 5.45 5.63
C LYS A 59 18.47 4.32 6.17
N CYS A 60 19.03 3.11 6.15
CA CYS A 60 18.34 1.94 6.66
C CYS A 60 17.96 2.13 8.14
N LEU A 61 16.76 1.67 8.48
CA LEU A 61 16.26 1.63 9.84
C LEU A 61 16.92 0.50 10.61
N ASP A 62 17.32 0.79 11.85
CA ASP A 62 17.93 -0.22 12.71
C ASP A 62 16.87 -1.26 13.13
N GLY A 63 17.14 -2.53 12.80
CA GLY A 63 16.31 -3.67 13.22
C GLY A 63 15.02 -3.89 12.42
N ALA A 64 14.57 -2.94 11.60
CA ALA A 64 13.45 -3.16 10.68
C ALA A 64 13.84 -4.17 9.60
N CYS A 65 12.97 -5.15 9.34
CA CYS A 65 13.27 -6.21 8.38
C CYS A 65 12.00 -6.79 7.76
N VAL A 66 12.06 -7.08 6.47
CA VAL A 66 11.07 -7.94 5.80
C VAL A 66 11.20 -9.36 6.36
N VAL A 67 10.21 -9.79 7.11
CA VAL A 67 10.13 -11.13 7.71
C VAL A 67 9.22 -12.08 6.93
N GLU A 68 8.31 -11.52 6.13
CA GLU A 68 7.41 -12.26 5.25
C GLU A 68 7.35 -11.60 3.87
N SER A 69 7.28 -12.39 2.81
CA SER A 69 7.16 -11.89 1.44
C SER A 69 6.50 -12.96 0.58
N PHE A 70 5.38 -12.59 -0.05
CA PHE A 70 4.56 -13.51 -0.82
C PHE A 70 3.82 -12.79 -1.96
N ILE A 71 3.29 -13.60 -2.88
CA ILE A 71 2.35 -13.12 -3.89
C ILE A 71 0.94 -13.38 -3.39
N ALA A 72 0.12 -12.34 -3.31
CA ALA A 72 -1.26 -12.43 -2.86
C ALA A 72 -2.04 -13.42 -3.74
N ASP A 73 -2.73 -14.37 -3.09
CA ASP A 73 -3.58 -15.34 -3.76
C ASP A 73 -4.88 -14.69 -4.24
N ASP A 74 -5.53 -15.27 -5.24
CA ASP A 74 -6.80 -14.78 -5.76
C ASP A 74 -7.94 -14.82 -4.73
N ALA A 75 -7.81 -15.67 -3.71
CA ALA A 75 -8.77 -15.80 -2.62
C ALA A 75 -8.43 -14.94 -1.38
N ASP A 76 -7.31 -14.21 -1.35
CA ASP A 76 -6.97 -13.35 -0.21
C ASP A 76 -7.87 -12.10 -0.19
N PRO A 77 -8.74 -11.92 0.81
CA PRO A 77 -9.64 -10.76 0.83
C PRO A 77 -8.95 -9.47 1.27
N ARG A 78 -7.68 -9.52 1.65
CA ARG A 78 -6.94 -8.37 2.23
C ARG A 78 -6.13 -7.60 1.19
N PHE A 79 -5.75 -8.25 0.09
CA PHE A 79 -4.81 -7.70 -0.87
C PHE A 79 -5.28 -7.93 -2.30
N ILE A 80 -4.86 -7.07 -3.22
CA ILE A 80 -5.11 -7.21 -4.64
C ILE A 80 -4.46 -8.53 -5.14
N PRO A 81 -5.23 -9.40 -5.81
CA PRO A 81 -4.71 -10.66 -6.34
C PRO A 81 -3.46 -10.51 -7.19
N GLY A 82 -2.39 -11.24 -6.83
CA GLY A 82 -1.13 -11.23 -7.54
C GLY A 82 -0.17 -10.10 -7.17
N SER A 83 -0.55 -9.23 -6.22
CA SER A 83 0.35 -8.24 -5.65
C SER A 83 1.52 -8.90 -4.94
N TRP A 84 2.69 -8.28 -5.02
CA TRP A 84 3.77 -8.59 -4.09
C TRP A 84 3.46 -7.93 -2.76
N VAL A 85 3.29 -8.75 -1.72
CA VAL A 85 3.03 -8.31 -0.35
C VAL A 85 4.23 -8.65 0.51
N VAL A 86 4.59 -7.74 1.41
CA VAL A 86 5.59 -7.98 2.45
C VAL A 86 5.01 -7.76 3.83
N GLY A 87 5.51 -8.54 4.80
CA GLY A 87 5.38 -8.28 6.23
C GLY A 87 6.71 -7.74 6.75
N VAL A 88 6.70 -6.51 7.25
CA VAL A 88 7.89 -5.86 7.84
C VAL A 88 7.75 -5.87 9.36
N HIS A 89 8.72 -6.48 10.03
CA HIS A 89 8.86 -6.37 11.48
C HIS A 89 9.48 -5.02 11.83
N VAL A 90 8.86 -4.29 12.76
CA VAL A 90 9.24 -2.94 13.17
C VAL A 90 9.47 -2.92 14.69
N PRO A 91 10.70 -3.21 15.16
CA PRO A 91 10.97 -3.29 16.59
C PRO A 91 11.06 -1.94 17.29
N ASP A 92 11.29 -0.85 16.56
CA ASP A 92 11.35 0.50 17.11
C ASP A 92 9.95 0.91 17.63
N PRO A 93 9.80 1.19 18.94
CA PRO A 93 8.50 1.46 19.55
C PRO A 93 7.89 2.80 19.13
N ASP A 94 8.72 3.80 18.85
CA ASP A 94 8.25 5.13 18.42
C ASP A 94 7.75 5.04 16.98
N LEU A 95 8.51 4.35 16.12
CA LEU A 95 8.10 4.08 14.74
C LEU A 95 6.82 3.24 14.69
N TRP A 96 6.72 2.20 15.52
CA TRP A 96 5.51 1.40 15.65
C TRP A 96 4.31 2.24 16.10
N ALA A 97 4.51 3.16 17.05
CA ALA A 97 3.46 4.08 17.49
C ALA A 97 2.98 5.00 16.35
N SER A 98 3.88 5.54 15.54
CA SER A 98 3.55 6.35 14.35
C SER A 98 2.77 5.56 13.30
N ILE A 99 3.12 4.29 13.06
CA ILE A 99 2.36 3.40 12.16
C ILE A 99 0.93 3.20 12.68
N LYS A 100 0.77 2.93 13.99
CA LYS A 100 -0.54 2.74 14.61
C LYS A 100 -1.41 3.98 14.53
N LYS A 101 -0.82 5.17 14.71
CA LYS A 101 -1.51 6.46 14.55
C LYS A 101 -1.87 6.79 13.11
N GLY A 102 -1.24 6.14 12.12
CA GLY A 102 -1.46 6.44 10.71
C GLY A 102 -0.57 7.56 10.16
N GLU A 103 0.40 8.04 10.92
CA GLU A 103 1.41 9.00 10.46
C GLU A 103 2.30 8.38 9.38
N ILE A 104 2.55 7.07 9.48
CA ILE A 104 3.20 6.25 8.46
C ILE A 104 2.17 5.25 7.94
N ASN A 105 1.81 5.39 6.67
CA ASN A 105 0.58 4.79 6.14
C ASN A 105 0.73 4.08 4.80
N GLY A 106 1.93 4.01 4.23
CA GLY A 106 2.18 3.30 2.99
C GLY A 106 3.63 2.86 2.86
N PHE A 107 3.83 1.87 2.00
CA PHE A 107 5.16 1.52 1.50
C PHE A 107 5.43 2.24 0.19
N SER A 108 6.70 2.44 -0.09
CA SER A 108 7.20 2.87 -1.39
C SER A 108 8.30 1.91 -1.80
N MET A 109 8.36 1.60 -3.09
CA MET A 109 9.41 0.76 -3.66
C MET A 109 10.40 1.63 -4.42
N GLU A 110 11.66 1.61 -3.98
CA GLU A 110 12.76 2.16 -4.76
C GLU A 110 13.47 1.04 -5.51
N ALA A 111 13.49 1.13 -6.84
CA ALA A 111 14.07 0.12 -7.70
C ALA A 111 14.77 0.76 -8.91
N LEU A 112 15.86 0.12 -9.35
CA LEU A 112 16.42 0.37 -10.67
C LEU A 112 15.66 -0.48 -11.68
N VAL A 113 15.00 0.17 -12.63
CA VAL A 113 14.14 -0.49 -13.62
C VAL A 113 14.59 -0.17 -15.04
N THR A 114 14.32 -1.11 -15.96
CA THR A 114 14.32 -0.83 -17.41
C THR A 114 12.88 -0.64 -17.83
N ARG A 115 12.59 0.50 -18.47
CA ARG A 115 11.25 0.85 -18.92
C ARG A 115 11.05 0.42 -20.37
N HIS A 116 9.85 -0.01 -20.68
CA HIS A 116 9.40 -0.29 -22.04
C HIS A 116 8.13 0.49 -22.27
N ASP A 117 8.14 1.39 -23.27
CA ASP A 117 6.96 2.16 -23.62
C ASP A 117 5.90 1.23 -24.18
N GLN A 118 4.70 1.34 -23.64
CA GLN A 118 3.55 0.57 -24.08
C GLN A 118 2.30 1.45 -24.03
N GLU A 119 1.55 1.46 -25.12
CA GLU A 119 0.21 2.05 -25.14
C GLU A 119 -0.76 1.03 -24.55
N VAL A 120 -1.43 1.42 -23.47
CA VAL A 120 -2.45 0.63 -22.79
C VAL A 120 -3.71 1.46 -22.68
N GLU A 121 -4.86 0.82 -22.83
CA GLU A 121 -6.15 1.44 -22.53
C GLU A 121 -6.49 1.17 -21.08
N VAL A 122 -6.87 2.21 -20.34
CA VAL A 122 -7.25 2.10 -18.93
C VAL A 122 -8.68 2.59 -18.80
N GLU A 123 -9.55 1.72 -18.32
CA GLU A 123 -10.92 2.13 -18.00
C GLU A 123 -10.91 2.82 -16.63
N ILE A 124 -11.13 4.14 -16.64
CA ILE A 124 -11.23 4.95 -15.43
C ILE A 124 -12.67 5.46 -15.32
N PRO A 125 -13.43 5.07 -14.29
CA PRO A 125 -14.76 5.60 -14.09
C PRO A 125 -14.69 7.11 -13.77
N PRO A 126 -15.72 7.91 -14.09
CA PRO A 126 -15.73 9.35 -13.82
C PRO A 126 -15.44 9.71 -12.36
N VAL A 127 -15.84 8.83 -11.44
CA VAL A 127 -15.52 8.88 -10.02
C VAL A 127 -15.18 7.48 -9.56
N VAL A 128 -13.99 7.30 -8.98
CA VAL A 128 -13.63 6.08 -8.27
C VAL A 128 -14.12 6.23 -6.82
N THR A 129 -14.80 5.21 -6.32
CA THR A 129 -15.37 5.21 -4.97
C THR A 129 -15.20 3.85 -4.32
N GLY A 130 -15.13 3.85 -2.99
CA GLY A 130 -14.99 2.66 -2.15
C GLY A 130 -15.07 3.07 -0.68
N LEU A 131 -14.76 2.14 0.22
CA LEU A 131 -14.67 2.42 1.65
C LEU A 131 -13.21 2.62 2.06
N THR A 132 -13.00 3.53 3.02
CA THR A 132 -11.72 3.65 3.69
C THR A 132 -11.55 2.56 4.74
N SER A 133 -10.32 2.35 5.20
CA SER A 133 -10.03 1.49 6.35
C SER A 133 -10.70 2.05 7.60
N LYS A 134 -11.18 1.18 8.48
CA LYS A 134 -11.72 1.59 9.77
C LYS A 134 -10.65 2.21 10.66
N GLN A 135 -10.87 3.45 11.09
CA GLN A 135 -10.03 4.17 12.07
C GLN A 135 -10.95 4.84 13.10
N GLU A 136 -10.53 4.87 14.36
CA GLU A 136 -11.32 5.42 15.48
C GLU A 136 -12.79 4.94 15.51
N GLY A 137 -13.01 3.68 15.15
CA GLY A 137 -14.35 3.07 15.21
C GLY A 137 -15.26 3.34 14.02
N HIS A 138 -14.83 4.08 12.98
CA HIS A 138 -15.63 4.35 11.78
C HIS A 138 -14.81 4.27 10.49
N GLU A 139 -15.52 4.30 9.36
CA GLU A 139 -14.98 4.30 8.01
C GLU A 139 -15.76 5.34 7.19
N HIS A 140 -15.20 5.74 6.06
CA HIS A 140 -15.82 6.69 5.15
C HIS A 140 -16.01 6.07 3.77
N LYS A 141 -17.00 6.56 3.03
CA LYS A 141 -17.03 6.38 1.58
C LYS A 141 -16.19 7.46 0.93
N PHE A 142 -15.16 7.07 0.17
CA PHE A 142 -14.33 8.01 -0.56
C PHE A 142 -14.83 8.24 -1.99
N TYR A 143 -14.50 9.40 -2.54
CA TYR A 143 -14.77 9.78 -3.93
C TYR A 143 -13.53 10.47 -4.48
N VAL A 144 -12.86 9.86 -5.46
CA VAL A 144 -11.66 10.41 -6.09
C VAL A 144 -11.81 10.42 -7.60
N THR A 145 -11.04 11.29 -8.25
CA THR A 145 -11.09 11.47 -9.70
C THR A 145 -9.70 11.45 -10.31
N TYR A 146 -9.67 11.19 -11.61
CA TYR A 146 -8.47 11.26 -12.44
C TYR A 146 -8.76 12.20 -13.61
N ASP A 147 -7.71 12.80 -14.18
CA ASP A 147 -7.86 13.56 -15.42
C ASP A 147 -7.83 12.66 -16.67
N ALA A 148 -8.00 13.27 -17.84
CA ALA A 148 -7.98 12.57 -19.12
C ALA A 148 -6.64 11.91 -19.47
N LYS A 149 -5.58 12.18 -18.70
CA LYS A 149 -4.25 11.55 -18.82
C LYS A 149 -4.03 10.47 -17.77
N GLY A 150 -5.06 10.13 -16.97
CA GLY A 150 -4.95 9.18 -15.88
C GLY A 150 -4.19 9.71 -14.66
N GLN A 151 -3.99 11.03 -14.53
CA GLN A 151 -3.34 11.61 -13.36
C GLN A 151 -4.33 11.77 -12.21
N PHE A 152 -3.93 11.34 -11.01
CA PHE A 152 -4.75 11.46 -9.82
C PHE A 152 -5.04 12.93 -9.49
N LYS A 153 -6.32 13.28 -9.34
CA LYS A 153 -6.78 14.66 -9.09
C LYS A 153 -7.14 14.94 -7.63
N GLY A 154 -7.17 13.91 -6.78
CA GLY A 154 -7.68 14.01 -5.43
C GLY A 154 -9.20 13.80 -5.35
N GLY A 155 -9.75 14.15 -4.20
CA GLY A 155 -11.13 13.88 -3.87
C GLY A 155 -11.51 14.25 -2.44
N MET A 156 -12.58 13.65 -1.95
CA MET A 156 -13.02 13.79 -0.56
C MET A 156 -13.76 12.55 -0.10
N THR A 157 -13.92 12.41 1.21
CA THR A 157 -14.86 11.45 1.79
C THR A 157 -16.27 12.04 1.93
N ASP A 158 -17.25 11.16 2.18
CA ASP A 158 -18.51 11.58 2.79
C ASP A 158 -18.31 12.07 4.23
N VAL A 159 -19.39 12.64 4.80
CA VAL A 159 -19.43 13.08 6.18
C VAL A 159 -19.90 11.93 7.07
N VAL A 160 -19.04 11.48 7.96
CA VAL A 160 -19.33 10.46 8.98
C VAL A 160 -18.93 11.05 10.33
N GLN A 161 -19.76 10.89 11.36
CA GLN A 161 -19.54 11.46 12.70
C GLN A 161 -19.29 12.99 12.77
N GLY A 162 -19.61 13.73 11.69
CA GLY A 162 -19.58 15.19 11.68
C GLY A 162 -18.39 15.79 10.93
N HIS A 163 -17.45 14.98 10.44
CA HIS A 163 -16.33 15.43 9.62
C HIS A 163 -16.22 14.64 8.31
N ALA A 164 -15.41 15.18 7.40
CA ALA A 164 -14.99 14.53 6.17
C ALA A 164 -13.50 14.84 5.95
N HIS A 165 -12.83 14.01 5.18
CA HIS A 165 -11.43 14.19 4.86
C HIS A 165 -11.24 14.63 3.41
N VAL A 166 -10.33 15.57 3.20
CA VAL A 166 -9.80 15.90 1.87
C VAL A 166 -8.84 14.79 1.45
N ILE A 167 -8.82 14.47 0.15
CA ILE A 167 -7.93 13.46 -0.42
C ILE A 167 -7.04 14.12 -1.46
N VAL A 168 -5.72 14.02 -1.26
CA VAL A 168 -4.70 14.56 -2.18
C VAL A 168 -3.74 13.47 -2.69
N ALA A 169 -3.82 12.26 -2.13
CA ALA A 169 -3.03 11.09 -2.52
C ALA A 169 -3.94 9.87 -2.69
N GLY A 170 -3.50 8.88 -3.47
CA GLY A 170 -4.33 7.72 -3.84
C GLY A 170 -4.47 6.62 -2.77
N THR A 171 -3.79 6.76 -1.63
CA THR A 171 -3.70 5.70 -0.61
C THR A 171 -4.16 6.11 0.79
N HIS A 172 -4.33 7.40 1.04
CA HIS A 172 -4.71 7.92 2.35
C HIS A 172 -5.38 9.28 2.27
N THR A 173 -6.18 9.59 3.28
CA THR A 173 -6.82 10.89 3.44
C THR A 173 -5.90 11.89 4.13
N GLN A 174 -6.17 13.19 3.97
CA GLN A 174 -5.61 14.21 4.85
C GLN A 174 -6.16 14.06 6.27
N GLU A 175 -5.44 14.63 7.23
CA GLU A 175 -5.88 14.68 8.62
C GLU A 175 -7.15 15.53 8.74
N ALA A 176 -8.16 14.99 9.41
CA ALA A 176 -9.31 15.72 9.89
C ALA A 176 -9.72 15.12 11.24
N ASP A 177 -10.09 15.96 12.19
CA ASP A 177 -10.44 15.55 13.55
C ASP A 177 -9.40 14.62 14.22
N GLY A 178 -8.12 14.90 14.00
CA GLY A 178 -7.00 14.21 14.65
C GLY A 178 -6.63 12.84 14.10
N HIS A 179 -7.26 12.37 13.01
CA HIS A 179 -6.93 11.08 12.39
C HIS A 179 -6.98 11.11 10.85
N THR A 180 -6.50 10.03 10.25
CA THR A 180 -6.51 9.78 8.79
C THR A 180 -7.08 8.38 8.53
N HIS A 181 -7.57 8.16 7.31
CA HIS A 181 -7.91 6.82 6.85
C HIS A 181 -7.05 6.38 5.67
N ARG A 182 -6.82 5.07 5.55
CA ARG A 182 -6.19 4.44 4.38
C ARG A 182 -7.26 3.97 3.40
N PHE A 183 -6.96 3.93 2.13
CA PHE A 183 -7.84 3.35 1.09
C PHE A 183 -7.00 2.99 -0.14
N SER A 184 -7.60 2.40 -1.15
CA SER A 184 -6.95 2.17 -2.44
C SER A 184 -7.76 2.81 -3.55
N SER A 185 -7.17 3.79 -4.25
CA SER A 185 -7.81 4.41 -5.41
C SER A 185 -7.71 3.57 -6.68
N VAL A 186 -6.97 2.45 -6.65
CA VAL A 186 -6.67 1.63 -7.83
C VAL A 186 -7.39 0.28 -7.84
N ASP A 187 -8.12 -0.06 -6.77
CA ASP A 187 -8.84 -1.34 -6.67
C ASP A 187 -9.77 -1.60 -7.86
N HIS A 188 -10.38 -0.54 -8.38
CA HIS A 188 -11.36 -0.59 -9.46
C HIS A 188 -10.80 -0.18 -10.83
N LEU A 189 -9.50 0.13 -10.94
CA LEU A 189 -8.89 0.44 -12.23
C LEU A 189 -8.47 -0.85 -12.94
N GLN A 190 -8.71 -0.91 -14.24
CA GLN A 190 -8.34 -2.04 -15.08
C GLN A 190 -7.69 -1.56 -16.37
N ILE A 191 -6.57 -2.18 -16.72
CA ILE A 191 -6.02 -2.14 -18.07
C ILE A 191 -6.84 -3.09 -18.93
N VAL A 192 -7.36 -2.62 -20.07
CA VAL A 192 -8.23 -3.36 -20.99
C VAL A 192 -7.55 -3.68 -22.32
#